data_AF-A0A8B9YWR2-F1
#
_entry.id   AF-A0A8B9YWR2-F1
#
_cell.length_a   1.000
_cell.length_b   1.000
_cell.length_c   1.000
_cell.angle_alpha   90.00
_cell.angle_beta   90.00
_cell.angle_gamma   90.00
#
_symmetry.space_group_name_H-M   'P 1'
#
loop_
_entity.id
_entity.type
_entity.pdbx_description
1 polymer ?
#
loop_
_entity_poly.entity_id
_entity_poly.type
_entity_poly.pdbx_seq_one_letter_code
_entity_poly.pdbx_strand_id
1 'polypeptide(L)'
;MKVVNLKQAILQAWKERWSDYQWAINMKRFFPRGATWDILNLAEALLEQAMIGPSPNPLILSYLKYAISSQVMTLPACCLPFDDFSRDLCVQSLLEIMDMFCDRLSCHGKAEECIGLCRALMSALNWLLRCAAFYTEKVKETLEQAAAESQLKMCLERLEKMLSSTKNRALIHIAKLEETSSWSTVEQSLIKLGENLNSLSNSPLRSQADDCVSLIKSIPTMLSVHSEQLNKTGFPTVHAVVLLEGTMNLTGETQPLVEQLMMVKRMQRIPSPLFVLEIWKACFVGLIESPEGTEELKWTAFTFLKIPQVLVKLKKYPQGEKVS
;
A
#
# COMPACT_ATOMS: atom_id res chain seq x y z
N MET A 1 22.14 7.83 32.62
CA MET A 1 21.97 6.83 31.54
C MET A 1 22.85 7.25 30.38
N LYS A 2 23.87 6.46 30.02
CA LYS A 2 24.73 6.80 28.87
C LYS A 2 23.90 6.62 27.61
N VAL A 3 23.58 7.73 26.94
CA VAL A 3 23.13 7.69 25.54
C VAL A 3 24.28 7.05 24.78
N VAL A 4 24.13 5.78 24.41
CA VAL A 4 25.14 5.10 23.59
C VAL A 4 25.18 5.86 22.28
N ASN A 5 26.38 6.33 21.91
CA ASN A 5 26.57 6.98 20.62
C ASN A 5 26.37 5.93 19.52
N LEU A 6 25.22 5.97 18.86
CA LEU A 6 24.82 4.96 17.88
C LEU A 6 25.82 4.81 16.74
N LYS A 7 26.45 5.93 16.33
CA LYS A 7 27.52 5.91 15.32
C LYS A 7 28.73 5.11 15.79
N GLN A 8 29.12 5.23 17.06
CA GLN A 8 30.23 4.43 17.62
C GLN A 8 29.90 2.94 17.66
N ALA A 9 28.66 2.58 18.01
CA ALA A 9 28.22 1.19 18.02
C ALA A 9 28.22 0.57 16.61
N ILE A 10 27.76 1.33 15.60
CA ILE A 10 27.81 0.91 14.18
C ILE A 10 29.26 0.74 13.72
N LEU A 11 30.14 1.70 14.04
CA LEU A 11 31.56 1.63 13.69
C LEU A 11 32.28 0.47 14.39
N GLN A 12 31.92 0.15 15.63
CA GLN A 12 32.44 -1.02 16.33
C GLN A 12 32.00 -2.30 15.63
N ALA A 13 30.71 -2.44 15.32
CA ALA A 13 30.19 -3.60 14.61
C ALA A 13 30.85 -3.79 13.23
N TRP A 14 31.11 -2.68 12.54
CA TRP A 14 31.84 -2.69 11.27
C TRP A 14 33.30 -3.11 11.45
N LYS A 15 34.01 -2.53 12.43
CA LYS A 15 35.43 -2.84 12.73
C LYS A 15 35.62 -4.30 13.13
N GLU A 16 34.71 -4.84 13.94
CA GLU A 16 34.71 -6.24 14.39
C GLU A 16 34.08 -7.21 13.39
N ARG A 17 33.58 -6.72 12.25
CA ARG A 17 32.94 -7.50 11.18
C ARG A 17 31.85 -8.45 11.69
N TRP A 18 30.95 -7.94 12.53
CA TRP A 18 29.84 -8.72 13.03
C TRP A 18 28.96 -9.25 11.88
N SER A 19 28.47 -10.48 12.02
CA SER A 19 27.38 -10.96 11.14
C SER A 19 26.06 -10.24 11.47
N ASP A 20 25.10 -10.24 10.55
CA ASP A 20 23.79 -9.60 10.76
C ASP A 20 23.11 -10.04 12.06
N TYR A 21 23.21 -11.33 12.40
CA TYR A 21 22.68 -11.89 13.63
C TYR A 21 23.42 -11.41 14.89
N GLN A 22 24.76 -11.41 14.85
CA GLN A 22 25.58 -10.89 15.96
C GLN A 22 25.33 -9.40 16.17
N TRP A 23 25.22 -8.64 15.08
CA TRP A 23 24.86 -7.25 15.10
C TRP A 23 23.51 -7.04 15.78
N ALA A 24 22.47 -7.75 15.37
CA ALA A 24 21.14 -7.60 15.96
C ALA A 24 21.12 -7.92 17.47
N ILE A 25 21.83 -8.97 17.92
CA ILE A 25 21.93 -9.32 19.35
C ILE A 25 22.66 -8.24 20.15
N ASN A 26 23.83 -7.82 19.67
CA ASN A 26 24.63 -6.85 20.39
C ASN A 26 23.96 -5.49 20.40
N MET A 27 23.34 -5.11 19.29
CA MET A 27 22.52 -3.91 19.20
C MET A 27 21.39 -3.92 20.21
N LYS A 28 20.62 -5.01 20.37
CA LYS A 28 19.60 -5.15 21.44
C LYS A 28 20.10 -4.84 22.84
N ARG A 29 21.37 -5.14 23.13
CA ARG A 29 21.97 -4.88 24.46
C ARG A 29 22.24 -3.40 24.71
N PHE A 30 22.39 -2.60 23.65
CA PHE A 30 22.61 -1.15 23.74
C PHE A 30 21.31 -0.35 23.89
N PHE A 31 20.13 -0.97 23.69
CA PHE A 31 18.84 -0.31 23.82
C PHE A 31 18.17 -0.56 25.19
N PRO A 32 17.51 0.45 25.79
CA PRO A 32 16.70 0.25 26.98
C PRO A 32 15.55 -0.73 26.69
N ARG A 33 15.26 -1.62 27.65
CA ARG A 33 14.13 -2.57 27.54
C ARG A 33 12.82 -1.79 27.34
N GLY A 34 12.16 -2.02 26.21
CA GLY A 34 10.89 -1.37 25.86
C GLY A 34 10.97 -0.22 24.85
N ALA A 35 12.17 0.19 24.41
CA ALA A 35 12.32 1.14 23.30
C ALA A 35 12.16 0.44 21.95
N THR A 36 11.32 0.98 21.05
CA THR A 36 11.28 0.59 19.63
C THR A 36 12.49 1.17 18.91
N TRP A 37 13.01 0.41 17.94
CA TRP A 37 14.22 0.74 17.18
C TRP A 37 14.08 2.00 16.31
N ASP A 38 12.84 2.39 16.03
CA ASP A 38 12.49 3.61 15.31
C ASP A 38 12.72 4.89 16.13
N ILE A 39 12.79 4.80 17.47
CA ILE A 39 12.91 5.97 18.37
C ILE A 39 14.29 6.65 18.28
N LEU A 40 15.30 6.01 17.68
CA LEU A 40 16.70 6.45 17.75
C LEU A 40 17.36 6.78 16.40
N ASN A 41 16.57 7.02 15.35
CA ASN A 41 17.08 7.33 14.01
C ASN A 41 18.11 6.30 13.51
N LEU A 42 17.95 5.01 13.85
CA LEU A 42 18.91 3.97 13.51
C LEU A 42 19.05 3.76 12.00
N ALA A 43 17.96 3.87 11.25
CA ALA A 43 17.99 3.73 9.81
C ALA A 43 18.79 4.87 9.16
N GLU A 44 18.55 6.11 9.60
CA GLU A 44 19.32 7.28 9.18
C GLU A 44 20.80 7.10 9.51
N ALA A 45 21.14 6.70 10.74
CA ALA A 45 22.53 6.48 11.13
C ALA A 45 23.22 5.34 10.35
N LEU A 46 22.53 4.22 10.12
CA LEU A 46 23.03 3.14 9.28
C LEU A 46 23.24 3.61 7.84
N LEU A 47 22.29 4.38 7.31
CA LEU A 47 22.36 4.90 5.95
C LEU A 47 23.53 5.89 5.79
N GLU A 48 23.64 6.87 6.69
CA GLU A 48 24.75 7.83 6.71
C GLU A 48 26.10 7.12 6.71
N GLN A 49 26.27 6.10 7.57
CA GLN A 49 27.52 5.36 7.67
C GLN A 49 27.74 4.41 6.47
N ALA A 50 26.68 3.83 5.92
CA ALA A 50 26.75 3.02 4.72
C ALA A 50 27.16 3.85 3.50
N MET A 51 26.79 5.13 3.47
CA MET A 51 26.99 6.03 2.35
C MET A 51 28.32 6.80 2.40
N ILE A 52 29.23 6.50 3.33
CA ILE A 52 30.57 7.13 3.37
C ILE A 52 31.46 6.51 2.28
N GLY A 53 31.81 7.32 1.27
CA GLY A 53 32.69 6.92 0.16
C GLY A 53 32.01 6.90 -1.22
N PRO A 54 32.73 6.48 -2.27
CA PRO A 54 32.21 6.43 -3.65
C PRO A 54 31.25 5.27 -3.90
N SER A 55 31.33 4.21 -3.09
CA SER A 55 30.46 3.04 -3.12
C SER A 55 29.93 2.77 -1.73
N PRO A 56 28.70 2.24 -1.59
CA PRO A 56 28.13 2.03 -0.28
C PRO A 56 28.80 0.84 0.42
N ASN A 57 28.95 0.94 1.74
CA ASN A 57 29.55 -0.09 2.57
C ASN A 57 28.62 -1.31 2.66
N PRO A 58 28.99 -2.46 2.07
CA PRO A 58 28.08 -3.60 1.92
C PRO A 58 27.71 -4.23 3.26
N LEU A 59 28.59 -4.17 4.26
CA LEU A 59 28.33 -4.72 5.60
C LEU A 59 27.32 -3.86 6.38
N ILE A 60 27.46 -2.53 6.32
CA ILE A 60 26.51 -1.65 7.00
C ILE A 60 25.15 -1.69 6.28
N LEU A 61 25.16 -1.82 4.94
CA LEU A 61 23.95 -2.09 4.17
C LEU A 61 23.29 -3.43 4.52
N SER A 62 24.05 -4.49 4.79
CA SER A 62 23.46 -5.78 5.18
C SER A 62 22.72 -5.67 6.51
N TYR A 63 23.24 -4.90 7.47
CA TYR A 63 22.54 -4.60 8.72
C TYR A 63 21.21 -3.87 8.49
N LEU A 64 21.19 -2.88 7.58
CA LEU A 64 19.96 -2.18 7.20
C LEU A 64 18.96 -3.12 6.53
N LYS A 65 19.39 -3.91 5.54
CA LYS A 65 18.56 -4.92 4.84
C LYS A 65 18.00 -5.93 5.84
N TYR A 66 18.78 -6.36 6.83
CA TYR A 66 18.36 -7.26 7.89
C TYR A 66 17.33 -6.61 8.83
N ALA A 67 17.55 -5.36 9.24
CA ALA A 67 16.62 -4.61 10.09
C ALA A 67 15.25 -4.43 9.42
N ILE A 68 15.23 -4.13 8.11
CA ILE A 68 14.01 -4.04 7.30
C ILE A 68 13.32 -5.41 7.21
N SER A 69 14.07 -6.47 6.89
CA SER A 69 13.51 -7.82 6.69
C SER A 69 12.92 -8.43 7.96
N SER A 70 13.47 -8.06 9.12
CA SER A 70 13.00 -8.55 10.43
C SER A 70 11.79 -7.77 10.97
N GLN A 71 11.26 -6.80 10.21
CA GLN A 71 10.16 -5.90 10.62
C GLN A 71 10.46 -5.14 11.93
N VAL A 72 11.75 -5.00 12.24
CA VAL A 72 12.22 -4.34 13.47
C VAL A 72 12.17 -2.82 13.32
N MET A 73 12.13 -2.31 12.08
CA MET A 73 12.01 -0.90 11.76
C MET A 73 10.83 -0.63 10.83
N THR A 74 10.02 0.36 11.18
CA THR A 74 8.96 0.87 10.31
C THR A 74 9.57 1.90 9.37
N LEU A 75 9.19 1.85 8.10
CA LEU A 75 9.87 2.51 6.98
C LEU A 75 10.02 4.07 7.02
N PRO A 76 9.34 4.88 7.87
CA PRO A 76 9.52 6.33 7.82
C PRO A 76 10.95 6.84 8.05
N ALA A 77 11.82 6.05 8.67
CA ALA A 77 13.20 6.44 8.91
C ALA A 77 14.17 6.10 7.75
N CYS A 78 13.72 5.34 6.74
CA CYS A 78 14.57 4.93 5.60
C CYS A 78 14.43 5.86 4.39
N CYS A 79 13.65 6.93 4.46
CA CYS A 79 13.45 7.89 3.37
C CYS A 79 14.66 8.83 3.23
N LEU A 80 15.78 8.21 2.86
CA LEU A 80 16.92 8.68 2.08
C LEU A 80 17.14 10.20 2.09
N PRO A 81 17.77 10.76 3.15
CA PRO A 81 18.43 12.08 3.07
C PRO A 81 19.58 12.14 2.05
N PHE A 82 19.71 11.11 1.20
CA PHE A 82 20.77 10.99 0.24
C PHE A 82 20.40 11.70 -1.07
N ASP A 83 20.96 12.89 -1.26
CA ASP A 83 20.69 13.76 -2.41
C ASP A 83 21.81 13.79 -3.47
N ASP A 84 22.91 13.06 -3.25
CA ASP A 84 24.05 13.04 -4.17
C ASP A 84 23.88 11.96 -5.25
N PHE A 85 23.02 12.26 -6.23
CA PHE A 85 22.71 11.35 -7.35
C PHE A 85 23.90 11.06 -8.29
N SER A 86 25.04 11.76 -8.14
CA SER A 86 26.24 11.50 -8.93
C SER A 86 26.89 10.15 -8.62
N ARG A 87 26.57 9.56 -7.45
CA ARG A 87 27.14 8.28 -6.99
C ARG A 87 26.24 7.12 -7.37
N ASP A 88 26.38 6.67 -8.62
CA ASP A 88 25.51 5.65 -9.23
C ASP A 88 25.37 4.37 -8.39
N LEU A 89 26.45 3.86 -7.80
CA LEU A 89 26.42 2.64 -6.97
C LEU A 89 25.62 2.81 -5.67
N CYS A 90 25.65 4.01 -5.10
CA CYS A 90 24.86 4.34 -3.92
C CYS A 90 23.38 4.40 -4.29
N VAL A 91 23.04 5.12 -5.37
CA VAL A 91 21.67 5.19 -5.87
C VAL A 91 21.12 3.80 -6.18
N GLN A 92 21.88 2.96 -6.89
CA GLN A 92 21.50 1.58 -7.19
C GLN A 92 21.19 0.77 -5.91
N SER A 93 22.05 0.87 -4.90
CA SER A 93 21.83 0.15 -3.63
C SER A 93 20.58 0.63 -2.89
N LEU A 94 20.24 1.91 -3.02
CA LEU A 94 19.00 2.46 -2.46
C LEU A 94 17.77 1.96 -3.20
N LEU A 95 17.82 1.93 -4.54
CA LEU A 95 16.74 1.35 -5.37
C LEU A 95 16.50 -0.13 -5.03
N GLU A 96 17.55 -0.91 -4.78
CA GLU A 96 17.43 -2.30 -4.33
C GLU A 96 16.74 -2.43 -2.96
N ILE A 97 17.02 -1.51 -2.04
CA ILE A 97 16.33 -1.48 -0.74
C ILE A 97 14.85 -1.18 -0.95
N MET A 98 14.50 -0.31 -1.92
CA MET A 98 13.11 -0.01 -2.25
C MET A 98 12.32 -1.25 -2.67
N ASP A 99 12.95 -2.13 -3.47
CA ASP A 99 12.31 -3.37 -3.91
C ASP A 99 11.90 -4.29 -2.75
N MET A 100 12.59 -4.20 -1.60
CA MET A 100 12.30 -5.05 -0.44
C MET A 100 10.93 -4.75 0.20
N PHE A 101 10.40 -3.52 0.02
CA PHE A 101 9.23 -3.04 0.74
C PHE A 101 8.02 -2.64 -0.13
N CYS A 102 8.17 -2.29 -1.41
CA CYS A 102 7.05 -1.78 -2.22
C CYS A 102 5.80 -2.68 -2.22
N ASP A 103 5.99 -4.00 -2.10
CA ASP A 103 4.91 -4.98 -2.09
C ASP A 103 4.41 -5.34 -0.66
N ARG A 104 5.18 -5.01 0.37
CA ARG A 104 4.97 -5.45 1.77
C ARG A 104 4.67 -4.32 2.75
N LEU A 105 4.15 -3.19 2.26
CA LEU A 105 3.72 -2.08 3.10
C LEU A 105 2.48 -2.48 3.92
N SER A 106 2.67 -2.70 5.22
CA SER A 106 1.63 -2.87 6.25
C SER A 106 2.04 -2.12 7.52
N CYS A 107 1.11 -1.38 8.11
CA CYS A 107 1.27 -0.79 9.44
C CYS A 107 0.18 -1.38 10.36
N HIS A 108 0.58 -1.92 11.51
CA HIS A 108 -0.32 -2.40 12.57
C HIS A 108 -0.28 -1.48 13.80
N GLY A 109 0.23 -0.27 13.58
CA GLY A 109 0.54 0.71 14.60
C GLY A 109 -0.62 1.61 14.99
N LYS A 110 -0.31 2.63 15.79
CA LYS A 110 -1.25 3.72 16.08
C LYS A 110 -1.51 4.55 14.81
N ALA A 111 -2.59 5.35 14.82
CA ALA A 111 -2.93 6.23 13.71
C ALA A 111 -1.75 7.12 13.27
N GLU A 112 -0.99 7.66 14.22
CA GLU A 112 0.23 8.46 13.96
C GLU A 112 1.30 7.69 13.17
N GLU A 113 1.49 6.40 13.45
CA GLU A 113 2.47 5.56 12.76
C GLU A 113 2.00 5.25 11.33
N CYS A 114 0.69 5.09 11.12
CA CYS A 114 0.07 4.96 9.80
C CYS A 114 0.22 6.24 8.97
N ILE A 115 0.04 7.42 9.57
CA ILE A 115 0.28 8.71 8.91
C ILE A 115 1.78 8.89 8.61
N GLY A 116 2.66 8.51 9.54
CA GLY A 116 4.10 8.47 9.31
C GLY A 116 4.49 7.63 8.10
N LEU A 117 3.87 6.46 7.91
CA LEU A 117 4.05 5.62 6.72
C LEU A 117 3.61 6.34 5.43
N CYS A 118 2.49 7.06 5.48
CA CYS A 118 2.01 7.84 4.33
C CYS A 118 3.04 8.92 3.94
N ARG A 119 3.53 9.70 4.92
CA ARG A 119 4.56 10.73 4.69
C ARG A 119 5.86 10.12 4.15
N ALA A 120 6.28 8.97 4.68
CA ALA A 120 7.43 8.23 4.19
C ALA A 120 7.30 7.84 2.72
N LEU A 121 6.14 7.30 2.34
CA LEU A 121 5.89 6.88 0.96
C LEU A 121 5.89 8.08 0.01
N MET A 122 5.36 9.23 0.43
CA MET A 122 5.43 10.48 -0.34
C MET A 122 6.88 10.99 -0.48
N SER A 123 7.68 10.92 0.58
CA SER A 123 9.11 11.27 0.51
C SER A 123 9.89 10.34 -0.42
N ALA A 124 9.59 9.03 -0.41
CA ALA A 124 10.17 8.07 -1.33
C ALA A 124 9.79 8.35 -2.80
N LEU A 125 8.53 8.73 -3.04
CA LEU A 125 8.08 9.21 -4.36
C LEU A 125 8.89 10.43 -4.80
N ASN A 126 9.01 11.44 -3.94
CA ASN A 126 9.76 12.65 -4.25
C ASN A 126 11.24 12.36 -4.55
N TRP A 127 11.87 11.47 -3.77
CA TRP A 127 13.25 11.05 -4.00
C TRP A 127 13.42 10.33 -5.34
N LEU A 128 12.53 9.40 -5.69
CA LEU A 128 12.55 8.72 -7.00
C LEU A 128 12.37 9.72 -8.16
N LEU A 129 11.50 10.71 -8.01
CA LEU A 129 11.31 11.75 -9.02
C LEU A 129 12.53 12.63 -9.22
N ARG A 130 13.18 13.07 -8.12
CA ARG A 130 14.44 13.82 -8.18
C ARG A 130 15.55 13.00 -8.83
N CYS A 131 15.62 11.71 -8.50
CA CYS A 131 16.55 10.76 -9.09
C CYS A 131 16.33 10.60 -10.60
N ALA A 132 15.07 10.40 -11.01
CA ALA A 132 14.70 10.30 -12.42
C ALA A 132 14.99 11.63 -13.17
N ALA A 133 14.68 12.77 -12.58
CA ALA A 133 14.97 14.08 -13.17
C ALA A 133 16.48 14.28 -13.38
N PHE A 134 17.30 13.92 -12.39
CA PHE A 134 18.76 13.98 -12.47
C PHE A 134 19.31 13.13 -13.62
N TYR A 135 18.90 11.86 -13.73
CA TYR A 135 19.38 11.01 -14.82
C TYR A 135 18.83 11.44 -16.18
N THR A 136 17.62 12.00 -16.25
CA THR A 136 17.08 12.56 -17.51
C THR A 136 17.92 13.75 -17.98
N GLU A 137 18.43 14.60 -17.08
CA GLU A 137 19.38 15.64 -17.43
C GLU A 137 20.72 15.07 -17.87
N LYS A 138 21.25 14.08 -17.14
CA LYS A 138 22.51 13.41 -17.45
C LYS A 138 22.51 12.69 -18.81
N VAL A 139 21.35 12.18 -19.25
CA VAL A 139 21.18 11.56 -20.58
C VAL A 139 21.46 12.55 -21.72
N LYS A 140 21.34 13.86 -21.50
CA LYS A 140 21.71 14.89 -22.51
C LYS A 140 23.21 14.94 -22.77
N GLU A 141 24.03 14.45 -21.85
CA GLU A 141 25.48 14.42 -21.99
C GLU A 141 25.89 13.20 -22.82
N THR A 142 26.22 13.44 -24.10
CA THR A 142 26.53 12.41 -25.11
C THR A 142 27.59 11.37 -24.67
N LEU A 143 28.50 11.72 -23.75
CA LEU A 143 29.58 10.84 -23.30
C LEU A 143 29.11 9.75 -22.32
N GLU A 144 28.02 9.98 -21.58
CA GLU A 144 27.53 9.05 -20.53
C GLU A 144 26.09 8.58 -20.78
N GLN A 145 25.56 8.84 -21.98
CA GLN A 145 24.16 8.61 -22.33
C GLN A 145 23.69 7.18 -22.01
N ALA A 146 24.44 6.14 -22.40
CA ALA A 146 24.02 4.75 -22.19
C ALA A 146 23.95 4.35 -20.70
N ALA A 147 24.91 4.83 -19.88
CA ALA A 147 24.92 4.57 -18.44
C ALA A 147 23.78 5.32 -17.74
N ALA A 148 23.56 6.58 -18.10
CA ALA A 148 22.48 7.40 -17.58
C ALA A 148 21.09 6.86 -17.98
N GLU A 149 20.92 6.36 -19.21
CA GLU A 149 19.69 5.70 -19.65
C GLU A 149 19.41 4.42 -18.84
N SER A 150 20.46 3.63 -18.54
CA SER A 150 20.31 2.44 -17.70
C SER A 150 19.86 2.80 -16.27
N GLN A 151 20.44 3.84 -15.67
CA GLN A 151 20.06 4.28 -14.33
C GLN A 151 18.64 4.88 -14.31
N LEU A 152 18.30 5.69 -15.32
CA LEU A 152 16.96 6.22 -15.49
C LEU A 152 15.93 5.09 -15.60
N LYS A 153 16.22 4.07 -16.41
CA LYS A 153 15.37 2.88 -16.54
C LYS A 153 15.12 2.22 -15.19
N MET A 154 16.16 1.99 -14.39
CA MET A 154 16.02 1.39 -13.07
C MET A 154 15.12 2.24 -12.14
N CYS A 155 15.26 3.57 -12.20
CA CYS A 155 14.41 4.49 -11.43
C CYS A 155 12.95 4.41 -11.87
N LEU A 156 12.69 4.46 -13.18
CA LEU A 156 11.34 4.40 -13.75
C LEU A 156 10.64 3.07 -13.46
N GLU A 157 11.36 1.94 -13.52
CA GLU A 157 10.81 0.63 -13.13
C GLU A 157 10.32 0.59 -11.68
N ARG A 158 11.08 1.19 -10.74
CA ARG A 158 10.66 1.26 -9.32
C ARG A 158 9.53 2.26 -9.11
N LEU A 159 9.55 3.37 -9.83
CA LEU A 159 8.48 4.36 -9.81
C LEU A 159 7.17 3.74 -10.31
N GLU A 160 7.19 3.06 -11.45
CA GLU A 160 6.05 2.33 -12.01
C GLU A 160 5.57 1.25 -11.05
N LYS A 161 6.47 0.43 -10.48
CA LYS A 161 6.10 -0.59 -9.49
C LYS A 161 5.38 0.02 -8.30
N MET A 162 5.92 1.10 -7.73
CA MET A 162 5.31 1.80 -6.61
C MET A 162 3.93 2.38 -6.97
N LEU A 163 3.81 2.97 -8.17
CA LEU A 163 2.58 3.62 -8.64
C LEU A 163 1.53 2.64 -9.16
N SER A 164 1.88 1.43 -9.58
CA SER A 164 0.95 0.43 -10.11
C SER A 164 -0.12 0.03 -9.09
N SER A 165 0.26 0.04 -7.81
CA SER A 165 -0.60 -0.30 -6.67
C SER A 165 -1.54 0.86 -6.30
N THR A 166 -2.86 0.64 -6.43
CA THR A 166 -3.88 1.60 -5.98
C THR A 166 -3.74 1.91 -4.48
N LYS A 167 -3.33 0.92 -3.67
CA LYS A 167 -3.05 1.10 -2.24
C LYS A 167 -1.96 2.17 -2.04
N ASN A 168 -0.86 2.07 -2.76
CA ASN A 168 0.27 2.99 -2.62
C ASN A 168 -0.13 4.42 -3.05
N ARG A 169 -0.83 4.54 -4.18
CA ARG A 169 -1.35 5.84 -4.64
C ARG A 169 -2.32 6.47 -3.62
N ALA A 170 -3.18 5.67 -2.99
CA ALA A 170 -4.09 6.14 -1.94
C ALA A 170 -3.34 6.58 -0.67
N LEU A 171 -2.29 5.87 -0.24
CA LEU A 171 -1.45 6.29 0.90
C LEU A 171 -0.72 7.61 0.61
N ILE A 172 -0.23 7.81 -0.62
CA ILE A 172 0.37 9.09 -1.05
C ILE A 172 -0.68 10.21 -1.05
N HIS A 173 -1.90 9.91 -1.48
CA HIS A 173 -3.01 10.87 -1.42
C HIS A 173 -3.30 11.31 0.02
N ILE A 174 -3.34 10.37 0.98
CA ILE A 174 -3.51 10.69 2.41
C ILE A 174 -2.36 11.58 2.89
N ALA A 175 -1.12 11.25 2.53
CA ALA A 175 0.06 12.05 2.89
C ALA A 175 -0.04 13.51 2.40
N LYS A 176 -0.53 13.70 1.17
CA LYS A 176 -0.79 15.03 0.58
C LYS A 176 -1.82 15.82 1.39
N LEU A 177 -2.93 15.17 1.78
CA LEU A 177 -3.99 15.83 2.55
C LEU A 177 -3.48 16.28 3.92
N GLU A 178 -2.58 15.50 4.52
CA GLU A 178 -1.96 15.79 5.80
C GLU A 178 -0.92 16.92 5.73
N GLU A 179 -0.05 16.90 4.71
CA GLU A 179 1.04 17.86 4.55
C GLU A 179 1.11 18.40 3.12
N THR A 180 0.27 19.40 2.83
CA THR A 180 0.14 19.97 1.49
C THR A 180 1.43 20.65 0.99
N SER A 181 2.27 21.17 1.89
CA SER A 181 3.57 21.75 1.54
C SER A 181 4.52 20.73 0.90
N SER A 182 4.57 19.51 1.41
CA SER A 182 5.45 18.45 0.88
C SER A 182 5.06 18.03 -0.54
N TRP A 183 3.78 18.14 -0.89
CA TRP A 183 3.31 17.88 -2.25
C TRP A 183 3.81 18.90 -3.28
N SER A 184 4.02 20.16 -2.88
CA SER A 184 4.57 21.17 -3.79
C SER A 184 5.97 20.79 -4.30
N THR A 185 6.78 20.12 -3.47
CA THR A 185 8.09 19.59 -3.85
C THR A 185 7.99 18.45 -4.87
N VAL A 186 6.96 17.60 -4.72
CA VAL A 186 6.64 16.55 -5.70
C VAL A 186 6.25 17.17 -7.04
N GLU A 187 5.40 18.21 -7.03
CA GLU A 187 5.00 18.93 -8.24
C GLU A 187 6.19 19.61 -8.93
N GLN A 188 7.08 20.24 -8.18
CA GLN A 188 8.31 20.81 -8.73
C GLN A 188 9.20 19.73 -9.38
N SER A 189 9.36 18.58 -8.73
CA SER A 189 10.16 17.47 -9.27
C SER A 189 9.51 16.87 -10.53
N LEU A 190 8.17 16.81 -10.59
CA LEU A 190 7.42 16.39 -11.78
C LEU A 190 7.60 17.35 -12.95
N ILE A 191 7.57 18.66 -12.70
CA ILE A 191 7.77 19.67 -13.75
C ILE A 191 9.18 19.50 -14.34
N LYS A 192 10.21 19.41 -13.49
CA LYS A 192 11.59 19.19 -13.92
C LYS A 192 11.76 17.90 -14.73
N LEU A 193 11.14 16.80 -14.31
CA LEU A 193 11.16 15.56 -15.08
C LEU A 193 10.50 15.78 -16.45
N GLY A 194 9.30 16.35 -16.47
CA GLY A 194 8.50 16.59 -17.67
C GLY A 194 9.17 17.49 -18.71
N GLU A 195 9.81 18.58 -18.29
CA GLU A 195 10.57 19.48 -19.17
C GLU A 195 11.69 18.76 -19.92
N ASN A 196 12.28 17.77 -19.26
CA ASN A 196 13.41 17.02 -19.79
C ASN A 196 13.01 15.78 -20.62
N LEU A 197 11.77 15.29 -20.52
CA LEU A 197 11.31 14.09 -21.25
C LEU A 197 11.40 14.21 -22.77
N ASN A 198 11.19 15.41 -23.31
CA ASN A 198 11.29 15.65 -24.76
C ASN A 198 12.70 15.46 -25.32
N SER A 199 13.73 15.51 -24.46
CA SER A 199 15.12 15.29 -24.86
C SER A 199 15.52 13.81 -24.89
N LEU A 200 14.66 12.90 -24.40
CA LEU A 200 14.92 11.47 -24.45
C LEU A 200 14.75 10.96 -25.89
N SER A 201 15.84 10.44 -26.45
CA SER A 201 15.83 9.77 -27.77
C SER A 201 15.15 8.39 -27.72
N ASN A 202 15.15 7.77 -26.53
CA ASN A 202 14.64 6.43 -26.29
C ASN A 202 13.10 6.44 -26.09
N SER A 203 12.37 6.12 -27.16
CA SER A 203 10.89 6.15 -27.18
C SER A 203 10.20 5.33 -26.08
N PRO A 204 10.58 4.06 -25.77
CA PRO A 204 9.91 3.31 -24.71
C PRO A 204 10.20 3.87 -23.32
N LEU A 205 11.42 4.34 -23.04
CA LEU A 205 11.72 5.01 -21.76
C LEU A 205 10.91 6.29 -21.58
N ARG A 206 10.76 7.07 -22.66
CA ARG A 206 9.93 8.27 -22.65
C ARG A 206 8.46 7.94 -22.35
N SER A 207 7.91 6.92 -23.02
CA SER A 207 6.53 6.47 -22.76
C SER A 207 6.34 6.04 -21.31
N GLN A 208 7.27 5.25 -20.75
CA GLN A 208 7.21 4.81 -19.36
C GLN A 208 7.25 5.99 -18.37
N ALA A 209 8.07 7.00 -18.66
CA ALA A 209 8.12 8.21 -17.85
C ALA A 209 6.83 9.04 -17.96
N ASP A 210 6.27 9.21 -19.16
CA ASP A 210 4.99 9.88 -19.39
C ASP A 210 3.84 9.19 -18.65
N ASP A 211 3.80 7.85 -18.67
CA ASP A 211 2.83 7.04 -17.94
C ASP A 211 2.96 7.26 -16.42
N CYS A 212 4.19 7.23 -15.87
CA CYS A 212 4.44 7.53 -14.47
C CYS A 212 3.98 8.95 -14.09
N VAL A 213 4.30 9.95 -14.91
CA VAL A 213 3.89 11.36 -14.69
C VAL A 213 2.37 11.48 -14.71
N SER A 214 1.69 10.80 -15.64
CA SER A 214 0.22 10.81 -15.74
C SER A 214 -0.43 10.20 -14.49
N LEU A 215 0.11 9.09 -13.99
CA LEU A 215 -0.36 8.43 -12.77
C LEU A 215 -0.20 9.32 -11.55
N ILE A 216 0.95 9.99 -11.41
CA ILE A 216 1.20 10.88 -10.27
C ILE A 216 0.26 12.10 -10.32
N LYS A 217 0.04 12.69 -11.50
CA LYS A 217 -0.93 13.78 -11.70
C LYS A 217 -2.37 13.39 -11.37
N SER A 218 -2.71 12.10 -11.44
CA SER A 218 -4.02 11.58 -11.04
C SER A 218 -4.18 11.38 -9.52
N ILE A 219 -3.10 11.33 -8.74
CA ILE A 219 -3.14 11.10 -7.28
C ILE A 219 -4.01 12.15 -6.56
N PRO A 220 -3.87 13.47 -6.82
CA PRO A 220 -4.72 14.49 -6.21
C PRO A 220 -6.23 14.30 -6.42
N THR A 221 -6.63 13.66 -7.52
CA THR A 221 -8.03 13.49 -7.92
C THR A 221 -8.59 12.10 -7.61
N MET A 222 -7.82 11.23 -6.93
CA MET A 222 -8.27 9.86 -6.63
C MET A 222 -9.54 9.81 -5.78
N LEU A 223 -9.76 10.77 -4.88
CA LEU A 223 -11.00 10.88 -4.09
C LEU A 223 -12.06 11.78 -4.74
N SER A 224 -11.72 12.57 -5.76
CA SER A 224 -12.72 13.29 -6.58
C SER A 224 -13.40 12.37 -7.59
N VAL A 225 -12.82 11.18 -7.83
CA VAL A 225 -13.60 10.01 -8.24
C VAL A 225 -14.44 9.62 -7.03
N HIS A 226 -15.52 10.38 -6.79
CA HIS A 226 -16.60 9.93 -5.94
C HIS A 226 -16.90 8.49 -6.34
N SER A 227 -16.87 7.58 -5.36
CA SER A 227 -17.31 6.22 -5.57
C SER A 227 -18.81 6.26 -5.86
N GLU A 228 -19.20 6.58 -7.09
CA GLU A 228 -20.56 6.43 -7.61
C GLU A 228 -21.03 4.97 -7.50
N GLN A 229 -20.12 4.04 -7.21
CA GLN A 229 -20.38 2.63 -6.99
C GLN A 229 -20.72 2.25 -5.53
N LEU A 230 -20.48 3.11 -4.54
CA LEU A 230 -20.79 2.75 -3.14
C LEU A 230 -22.30 2.56 -2.92
N ASN A 231 -23.12 3.16 -3.79
CA ASN A 231 -24.58 3.09 -3.76
C ASN A 231 -25.18 2.10 -4.77
N LYS A 232 -24.36 1.36 -5.55
CA LYS A 232 -24.88 0.35 -6.49
C LYS A 232 -24.78 -1.03 -5.85
N THR A 233 -25.92 -1.54 -5.38
CA THR A 233 -26.03 -2.95 -5.01
C THR A 233 -25.73 -3.78 -6.26
N GLY A 234 -24.77 -4.70 -6.18
CA GLY A 234 -24.36 -5.50 -7.35
C GLY A 234 -25.48 -6.41 -7.86
N PHE A 235 -26.38 -6.80 -6.95
CA PHE A 235 -27.51 -7.69 -7.23
C PHE A 235 -28.78 -7.21 -6.51
N PRO A 236 -29.43 -6.13 -7.01
CA PRO A 236 -30.59 -5.51 -6.34
C PRO A 236 -31.77 -6.46 -6.16
N THR A 237 -31.90 -7.47 -7.02
CA THR A 237 -32.95 -8.49 -6.93
C THR A 237 -32.80 -9.35 -5.67
N VAL A 238 -31.56 -9.62 -5.21
CA VAL A 238 -31.33 -10.32 -3.94
C VAL A 238 -31.85 -9.46 -2.79
N HIS A 239 -31.55 -8.17 -2.82
CA HIS A 239 -32.03 -7.22 -1.81
C HIS A 239 -33.55 -7.15 -1.80
N ALA A 240 -34.19 -7.02 -2.96
CA ALA A 240 -35.64 -6.97 -3.07
C ALA A 240 -36.32 -8.23 -2.48
N VAL A 241 -35.81 -9.43 -2.77
CA VAL A 241 -36.36 -10.68 -2.23
C VAL A 241 -36.19 -10.76 -0.72
N VAL A 242 -35.00 -10.41 -0.21
CA VAL A 242 -34.72 -10.43 1.24
C VAL A 242 -35.55 -9.38 1.97
N LEU A 243 -35.72 -8.18 1.40
CA LEU A 243 -36.54 -7.12 1.98
C LEU A 243 -38.02 -7.48 2.01
N LEU A 244 -38.57 -7.98 0.90
CA LEU A 244 -39.96 -8.42 0.86
C LEU A 244 -40.25 -9.52 1.90
N GLU A 245 -39.33 -10.48 2.05
CA GLU A 245 -39.49 -11.53 3.04
C GLU A 245 -39.38 -11.00 4.48
N GLY A 246 -38.42 -10.11 4.74
CA GLY A 246 -38.21 -9.49 6.05
C GLY A 246 -39.39 -8.62 6.51
N THR A 247 -40.03 -7.92 5.57
CA THR A 247 -41.17 -7.04 5.85
C THR A 247 -42.50 -7.77 5.89
N MET A 248 -42.76 -8.69 4.96
CA MET A 248 -44.11 -9.26 4.78
C MET A 248 -44.28 -10.68 5.34
N ASN A 249 -43.20 -11.46 5.43
CA ASN A 249 -43.27 -12.90 5.67
C ASN A 249 -42.38 -13.35 6.84
N LEU A 250 -42.20 -12.54 7.88
CA LEU A 250 -41.30 -12.87 9.00
C LEU A 250 -41.57 -14.26 9.59
N THR A 251 -42.83 -14.60 9.81
CA THR A 251 -43.28 -15.88 10.39
C THR A 251 -43.49 -16.99 9.35
N GLY A 252 -43.32 -16.68 8.06
CA GLY A 252 -43.45 -17.63 6.97
C GLY A 252 -42.37 -18.71 7.01
N GLU A 253 -42.66 -19.86 6.41
CA GLU A 253 -41.69 -20.94 6.28
C GLU A 253 -40.43 -20.48 5.52
N THR A 254 -39.28 -21.05 5.87
CA THR A 254 -38.00 -20.69 5.23
C THR A 254 -37.81 -21.27 3.83
N GLN A 255 -38.61 -22.27 3.45
CA GLN A 255 -38.43 -23.01 2.20
C GLN A 255 -38.72 -22.18 0.93
N PRO A 256 -39.82 -21.41 0.85
CA PRO A 256 -40.09 -20.55 -0.31
C PRO A 256 -39.00 -19.50 -0.54
N LEU A 257 -38.49 -18.87 0.53
CA LEU A 257 -37.39 -17.92 0.44
C LEU A 257 -36.12 -18.57 -0.13
N VAL A 258 -35.77 -19.78 0.32
CA VAL A 258 -34.62 -20.53 -0.18
C VAL A 258 -34.74 -20.80 -1.68
N GLU A 259 -35.91 -21.21 -2.15
CA GLU A 259 -36.17 -21.50 -3.57
C GLU A 259 -36.07 -20.25 -4.45
N GLN A 260 -36.67 -19.13 -4.00
CA GLN A 260 -36.59 -17.83 -4.69
C GLN A 260 -35.15 -17.31 -4.76
N LEU A 261 -34.42 -17.38 -3.65
CA LEU A 261 -33.01 -16.99 -3.58
C LEU A 261 -32.13 -17.84 -4.51
N MET A 262 -32.36 -19.15 -4.56
CA MET A 262 -31.64 -20.04 -5.48
C MET A 262 -31.98 -19.76 -6.95
N MET A 263 -33.23 -19.42 -7.26
CA MET A 263 -33.64 -19.01 -8.59
C MET A 263 -32.91 -17.74 -9.03
N VAL A 264 -32.88 -16.69 -8.19
CA VAL A 264 -32.17 -15.44 -8.47
C VAL A 264 -30.67 -15.70 -8.67
N LYS A 265 -30.05 -16.49 -7.78
CA LYS A 265 -28.64 -16.86 -7.89
C LYS A 265 -28.31 -17.51 -9.24
N ARG A 266 -29.16 -18.43 -9.71
CA ARG A 266 -28.97 -19.13 -10.98
C ARG A 266 -29.19 -18.21 -12.18
N MET A 267 -30.27 -17.42 -12.19
CA MET A 267 -30.59 -16.51 -13.29
C MET A 267 -29.50 -15.43 -13.47
N GLN A 268 -29.02 -14.86 -12.37
CA GLN A 268 -28.01 -13.79 -12.39
C GLN A 268 -26.57 -14.32 -12.33
N ARG A 269 -26.38 -15.65 -12.31
CA ARG A 269 -25.08 -16.33 -12.24
C ARG A 269 -24.17 -15.77 -11.13
N ILE A 270 -24.75 -15.57 -9.94
CA ILE A 270 -24.06 -14.90 -8.83
C ILE A 270 -23.05 -15.85 -8.17
N PRO A 271 -21.76 -15.47 -8.06
CA PRO A 271 -20.78 -16.25 -7.31
C PRO A 271 -21.21 -16.47 -5.85
N SER A 272 -21.05 -17.69 -5.32
CA SER A 272 -21.51 -18.04 -3.97
C SER A 272 -21.04 -17.09 -2.85
N PRO A 273 -19.77 -16.63 -2.81
CA PRO A 273 -19.33 -15.68 -1.79
C PRO A 273 -20.04 -14.33 -1.87
N LEU A 274 -20.23 -13.81 -3.08
CA LEU A 274 -20.94 -12.56 -3.32
C LEU A 274 -22.44 -12.69 -3.00
N PHE A 275 -23.03 -13.84 -3.31
CA PHE A 275 -24.43 -14.11 -3.01
C PHE A 275 -24.74 -14.04 -1.51
N VAL A 276 -23.91 -14.68 -0.68
CA VAL A 276 -24.05 -14.62 0.78
C VAL A 276 -23.81 -13.20 1.30
N LEU A 277 -22.82 -12.50 0.75
CA LEU A 277 -22.54 -11.10 1.08
C LEU A 277 -23.76 -10.20 0.81
N GLU A 278 -24.40 -10.33 -0.35
CA GLU A 278 -25.57 -9.51 -0.70
C GLU A 278 -26.78 -9.81 0.17
N ILE A 279 -26.99 -11.07 0.60
CA ILE A 279 -28.03 -11.40 1.57
C ILE A 279 -27.78 -10.66 2.89
N TRP A 280 -26.55 -10.69 3.40
CA TRP A 280 -26.21 -9.98 4.65
C TRP A 280 -26.35 -8.46 4.52
N LYS A 281 -25.92 -7.88 3.39
CA LYS A 281 -26.11 -6.44 3.12
C LYS A 281 -27.59 -6.08 3.19
N ALA A 282 -28.46 -6.85 2.52
CA ALA A 282 -29.90 -6.60 2.53
C ALA A 282 -30.51 -6.67 3.94
N CYS A 283 -30.06 -7.62 4.77
CA CYS A 283 -30.50 -7.73 6.16
C CYS A 283 -30.08 -6.51 7.00
N PHE A 284 -28.83 -6.04 6.84
CA PHE A 284 -28.35 -4.88 7.57
C PHE A 284 -28.97 -3.57 7.07
N VAL A 285 -29.27 -3.45 5.77
CA VAL A 285 -30.07 -2.33 5.24
C VAL A 285 -31.43 -2.30 5.92
N GLY A 286 -32.13 -3.45 5.99
CA GLY A 286 -33.42 -3.54 6.67
C GLY A 286 -33.36 -3.16 8.16
N LEU A 287 -32.30 -3.57 8.87
CA LEU A 287 -32.07 -3.17 10.26
C LEU A 287 -31.84 -1.66 10.42
N ILE A 288 -31.00 -1.07 9.57
CA ILE A 288 -30.67 0.37 9.62
C ILE A 288 -31.88 1.24 9.27
N GLU A 289 -32.69 0.82 8.30
CA GLU A 289 -33.87 1.56 7.85
C GLU A 289 -35.10 1.32 8.74
N SER A 290 -35.07 0.34 9.64
CA SER A 290 -36.20 0.04 10.51
C SER A 290 -36.36 1.10 11.62
N PRO A 291 -37.57 1.65 11.82
CA PRO A 291 -37.81 2.57 12.92
C PRO A 291 -37.72 1.85 14.27
N GLU A 292 -37.24 2.57 15.29
CA GLU A 292 -37.10 2.06 16.66
C GLU A 292 -38.42 1.46 17.17
N GLY A 293 -38.31 0.33 17.88
CA GLY A 293 -39.45 -0.37 18.49
C GLY A 293 -39.77 -1.71 17.83
N THR A 294 -41.04 -1.94 17.46
CA THR A 294 -41.48 -3.27 17.02
C THR A 294 -40.91 -3.69 15.67
N GLU A 295 -40.70 -2.76 14.74
CA GLU A 295 -40.12 -3.06 13.42
C GLU A 295 -38.63 -3.42 13.51
N GLU A 296 -37.87 -2.73 14.35
CA GLU A 296 -36.48 -3.09 14.67
C GLU A 296 -36.36 -4.51 15.24
N LEU A 297 -37.26 -4.89 16.16
CA LEU A 297 -37.30 -6.26 16.71
C LEU A 297 -37.63 -7.31 15.64
N LYS A 298 -38.54 -7.00 14.70
CA LYS A 298 -38.86 -7.89 13.57
C LYS A 298 -37.65 -8.10 12.68
N TRP A 299 -36.94 -7.03 12.31
CA TRP A 299 -35.73 -7.10 11.50
C TRP A 299 -34.56 -7.78 12.21
N THR A 300 -34.47 -7.60 13.54
CA THR A 300 -33.50 -8.31 14.39
C THR A 300 -33.78 -9.82 14.38
N ALA A 301 -35.04 -10.22 14.59
CA ALA A 301 -35.43 -11.62 14.53
C ALA A 301 -35.22 -12.22 13.12
N PHE A 302 -35.56 -11.49 12.06
CA PHE A 302 -35.32 -11.90 10.68
C PHE A 302 -33.82 -12.17 10.43
N THR A 303 -32.98 -11.19 10.76
CA THR A 303 -31.54 -11.21 10.48
C THR A 303 -30.79 -12.24 11.30
N PHE A 304 -31.10 -12.37 12.60
CA PHE A 304 -30.32 -13.21 13.51
C PHE A 304 -30.94 -14.58 13.79
N LEU A 305 -32.23 -14.81 13.47
CA LEU A 305 -32.88 -16.11 13.68
C LEU A 305 -33.27 -16.78 12.37
N LYS A 306 -33.95 -16.08 11.45
CA LYS A 306 -34.48 -16.69 10.21
C LYS A 306 -33.41 -16.86 9.13
N ILE A 307 -32.59 -15.83 8.88
CA ILE A 307 -31.55 -15.87 7.84
C ILE A 307 -30.48 -16.95 8.07
N PRO A 308 -29.98 -17.21 9.29
CA PRO A 308 -29.06 -18.32 9.52
C PRO A 308 -29.66 -19.68 9.11
N GLN A 309 -30.94 -19.91 9.38
CA GLN A 309 -31.64 -21.14 8.97
C GLN A 309 -31.76 -21.24 7.44
N VAL A 310 -32.06 -20.12 6.77
CA VAL A 310 -32.08 -20.01 5.31
C VAL A 310 -30.71 -20.33 4.71
N LEU A 311 -29.63 -19.78 5.27
CA LEU A 311 -28.26 -20.04 4.81
C LEU A 311 -27.84 -21.51 4.98
N VAL A 312 -28.25 -22.16 6.09
CA VAL A 312 -28.03 -23.60 6.29
C VAL A 312 -28.76 -24.43 5.22
N LYS A 313 -30.00 -24.07 4.88
CA LYS A 313 -30.77 -24.72 3.83
C LYS A 313 -30.18 -24.46 2.44
N LEU A 314 -29.74 -23.24 2.15
CA LEU A 314 -29.07 -22.88 0.90
C LEU A 314 -27.79 -23.68 0.68
N LYS A 315 -27.02 -23.94 1.74
CA LYS A 315 -25.82 -24.80 1.68
C LYS A 315 -26.16 -26.25 1.31
N LYS A 316 -27.29 -26.77 1.82
CA LYS A 316 -27.76 -28.14 1.58
C LYS A 316 -28.60 -28.29 0.31
N TYR A 317 -28.95 -27.18 -0.34
CA TYR A 317 -29.81 -27.20 -1.52
C TYR A 317 -29.10 -27.94 -2.65
N PRO A 318 -29.73 -28.94 -3.27
CA PRO A 318 -29.11 -29.70 -4.35
C PRO A 318 -28.73 -28.73 -5.48
N GLN A 319 -27.43 -28.52 -5.63
CA GLN A 319 -26.88 -27.91 -6.82
C GLN A 319 -27.04 -28.98 -7.88
N GLY A 320 -28.02 -28.82 -8.78
CA GLY A 320 -28.15 -29.72 -9.91
C GLY A 320 -26.83 -29.75 -10.66
N GLU A 321 -26.04 -30.80 -10.47
CA GLU A 321 -24.79 -31.00 -11.18
C GLU A 321 -25.12 -31.38 -12.62
N LYS A 322 -24.55 -30.58 -13.53
CA LYS A 322 -24.05 -30.94 -14.86
C LYS A 322 -24.97 -31.78 -15.76
N VAL A 323 -25.48 -31.12 -16.80
CA VAL A 323 -25.57 -31.74 -18.12
C VAL A 323 -24.85 -30.83 -19.12
N SER A 324 -23.74 -31.36 -19.64
CA SER A 324 -22.97 -30.98 -20.84
C SER A 324 -22.71 -29.50 -21.14
#